data_AF-A0A3D3AFE2-F1
#
_entry.id   AF-A0A3D3AFE2-F1
#
_cell.length_a   1.000
_cell.length_b   1.000
_cell.length_c   1.000
_cell.angle_alpha   90.00
_cell.angle_beta   90.00
_cell.angle_gamma   90.00
#
_symmetry.space_group_name_H-M   'P 1'
#
loop_
_entity.id
_entity.type
_entity.pdbx_description
1 polymer ?
#
loop_
_entity_poly.entity_id
_entity_poly.type
_entity_poly.pdbx_seq_one_letter_code
_entity_poly.pdbx_strand_id
1 'polypeptide(L)' 'MAVTIKKGDGNYIMVSFSYGHDKVSAIKKVKGSRWNEAKRAWIVPNTKEA' A
#
# COMPACT_ATOMS: atom_id res chain seq x y z
N MET A 1 -0.59 -15.52 -7.36
CA MET A 1 -0.87 -14.11 -7.01
C MET A 1 0.02 -13.73 -5.83
N ALA A 2 0.98 -12.82 -6.01
CA ALA A 2 1.86 -12.40 -4.92
C ALA A 2 1.53 -10.95 -4.54
N VAL A 3 1.30 -10.72 -3.24
CA VAL A 3 1.34 -9.39 -2.65
C VAL A 3 2.71 -9.25 -1.99
N THR A 4 3.43 -8.18 -2.31
CA THR A 4 4.73 -7.90 -1.71
C THR A 4 4.58 -6.73 -0.75
N ILE A 5 4.97 -6.95 0.50
CA ILE A 5 5.00 -5.93 1.54
C ILE A 5 6.45 -5.65 1.88
N LYS A 6 6.85 -4.38 1.82
CA LYS A 6 8.17 -3.90 2.23
C LYS A 6 8.00 -2.89 3.35
N LYS A 7 8.81 -3.01 4.40
CA LYS A 7 8.88 -1.98 5.46
C LYS A 7 9.47 -0.70 4.85
N GLY A 8 8.76 0.42 4.98
CA GLY A 8 9.27 1.73 4.63
C GLY A 8 10.03 2.36 5.81
N ASP A 9 10.55 3.56 5.61
CA ASP A 9 11.07 4.39 6.70
C ASP A 9 9.92 4.82 7.63
N GLY A 10 10.07 4.54 8.93
CA GLY A 10 9.15 4.99 9.98
C GLY A 10 7.75 4.35 9.97
N ASN A 11 6.71 5.20 10.01
CA ASN A 11 5.30 4.84 10.15
C ASN A 11 4.63 4.49 8.82
N TYR A 12 5.35 3.94 7.84
CA TYR A 12 4.76 3.58 6.55
C TYR A 12 5.25 2.22 6.06
N ILE A 13 4.36 1.50 5.37
CA ILE A 13 4.69 0.28 4.62
C ILE A 13 4.43 0.50 3.13
N MET A 14 5.18 -0.24 2.31
CA MET A 14 4.99 -0.27 0.86
C MET A 14 4.34 -1.58 0.45
N VAL A 15 3.23 -1.47 -0.27
CA VAL A 15 2.44 -2.60 -0.73
C VAL A 15 2.42 -2.59 -2.25
N SER A 16 2.88 -3.66 -2.87
CA SER A 16 2.78 -3.85 -4.32
C SER A 16 2.05 -5.15 -4.64
N PHE A 17 1.22 -5.10 -5.66
CA PHE A 17 0.45 -6.23 -6.16
C PHE A 17 0.18 -6.02 -7.66
N SER A 18 -0.06 -7.12 -8.39
CA SER A 18 -0.53 -7.03 -9.77
C SER A 18 -1.85 -6.25 -9.84
N TYR A 19 -1.94 -5.33 -10.79
CA TYR A 19 -3.12 -4.48 -10.96
C TYR A 19 -4.40 -5.32 -10.99
N GLY A 20 -5.37 -4.90 -10.19
CA GLY A 20 -6.70 -5.47 -10.10
C GLY A 20 -7.63 -4.43 -9.51
N HIS A 21 -8.77 -4.22 -10.15
CA HIS A 21 -9.72 -3.17 -9.74
C HIS A 21 -10.19 -3.35 -8.29
N ASP A 22 -10.42 -4.60 -7.89
CA ASP A 22 -10.76 -5.01 -6.52
C ASP A 22 -9.66 -4.62 -5.51
N LYS A 23 -8.39 -4.89 -5.83
CA LYS A 23 -7.23 -4.61 -4.96
C LYS A 23 -6.95 -3.12 -4.84
N VAL A 24 -7.05 -2.39 -5.95
CA VAL A 24 -6.95 -0.93 -5.96
C VAL A 24 -8.07 -0.31 -5.14
N SER A 25 -9.29 -0.82 -5.27
CA SER A 25 -10.43 -0.37 -4.46
C SER A 25 -10.23 -0.67 -2.97
N ALA A 26 -9.68 -1.84 -2.64
CA ALA A 26 -9.39 -2.21 -1.26
C ALA A 26 -8.32 -1.31 -0.62
N ILE A 27 -7.20 -1.07 -1.29
CA ILE A 27 -6.12 -0.25 -0.71
C ILE A 27 -6.50 1.22 -0.58
N LYS A 28 -7.31 1.75 -1.51
CA LYS A 28 -7.84 3.12 -1.43
C LYS A 28 -8.75 3.36 -0.21
N LYS A 29 -9.30 2.30 0.41
CA LYS A 29 -10.07 2.42 1.67
C LYS A 29 -9.16 2.73 2.87
N VAL A 30 -7.86 2.45 2.77
CA VAL A 30 -6.92 2.77 3.84
C VAL A 30 -6.65 4.27 3.81
N LYS A 31 -7.03 4.96 4.88
CA LYS A 31 -6.86 6.41 5.03
C LYS A 31 -5.38 6.77 4.95
N GLY A 32 -5.06 7.77 4.14
CA GLY A 32 -3.66 8.22 3.92
C GLY A 32 -2.85 7.32 2.99
N SER A 33 -3.45 6.27 2.40
CA SER A 33 -2.80 5.52 1.32
C SER A 33 -2.55 6.40 0.10
N ARG A 34 -1.39 6.24 -0.53
CA ARG A 34 -1.03 6.98 -1.75
C ARG A 34 -0.24 6.11 -2.71
N TRP A 35 -0.43 6.31 -4.00
CA TRP A 35 0.38 5.65 -5.01
C TRP A 35 1.75 6.33 -5.14
N ASN A 36 2.81 5.54 -5.22
CA ASN A 36 4.16 6.01 -5.54
C ASN A 36 4.58 5.42 -6.89
N GLU A 37 4.61 6.26 -7.92
CA GLU A 37 4.94 5.86 -9.29
C GLU A 37 6.38 5.37 -9.43
N ALA A 38 7.34 6.05 -8.79
CA ALA A 38 8.76 5.69 -8.85
C ALA A 38 9.01 4.27 -8.30
N LYS A 39 8.29 3.87 -7.25
CA LYS A 39 8.41 2.54 -6.63
C LYS A 39 7.38 1.53 -7.13
N ARG A 40 6.43 1.98 -7.96
CA ARG A 40 5.27 1.21 -8.42
C ARG A 40 4.59 0.46 -7.27
N ALA A 41 4.42 1.17 -6.15
CA ALA A 41 3.89 0.62 -4.91
C ALA A 41 3.00 1.63 -4.21
N TRP A 42 2.03 1.12 -3.47
CA TRP A 42 1.22 1.91 -2.57
C TRP A 42 1.96 2.14 -1.26
N ILE A 43 2.06 3.40 -0.83
CA ILE A 43 2.55 3.77 0.48
C ILE A 43 1.34 3.84 1.39
N VAL A 44 1.35 3.05 2.46
CA VAL A 44 0.26 2.93 3.42
C VAL A 44 0.78 3.31 4.81
N PRO A 45 0.10 4.19 5.56
CA PRO A 45 0.46 4.45 6.94
C PRO A 45 0.39 3.17 7.76
N ASN A 46 1.45 2.90 8.52
CA ASN A 46 1.50 1.86 9.55
C ASN A 46 0.89 2.41 10.85
N THR A 47 -0.32 2.95 10.77
CA THR A 47 -1.07 3.35 11.96
C THR A 47 -1.72 2.11 12.54
N LYS A 48 -1.35 1.76 13.78
CA LYS A 48 -2.15 0.82 14.58
C LYS A 48 -3.43 1.52 15.00
N GLU A 49 -4.39 1.65 14.11
CA GLU A 49 -5.78 1.75 14.57
C GLU A 49 -6.27 0.31 14.66
N ALA A 50 -6.30 -0.16 15.92
CA ALA A 50 -6.65 -1.52 16.34
C ALA A 50 -8.14 -1.83 16.12
#